data_AF-L1MIY4-F1
#
_entry.id   AF-L1MIY4-F1
#
_cell.length_a   1.000
_cell.length_b   1.000
_cell.length_c   1.000
_cell.angle_alpha   90.00
_cell.angle_beta   90.00
_cell.angle_gamma   90.00
#
_symmetry.space_group_name_H-M   'P 1'
#
loop_
_entity.id
_entity.type
_entity.pdbx_description
1 polymer ?
#
loop_
_entity_poly.entity_id
_entity_poly.type
_entity_poly.pdbx_seq_one_letter_code
_entity_poly.pdbx_strand_id
1 'polypeptide(L)'
;MQADPHTTNNIEYILQGLLPENKKLLSDWGRRYNIFNANDAFEVLGHMGEDIAGAAQFVRTGNIPGFDDFSHPLSDRDVETLIASVREFGGALPSHRVIPRATLSGAHEKIALAYHDKQWFLPDGTTPSTHIFKPASMQFRDIDRLEAAIMTAARTIGINTATAGLVGVGSERAYVTARFDRTMLPEGTLRIHQEDIIQAWGLSPEKKYQKAGGPSLSDYVRFLREHSSNAEEDVQALVRQAAFNVAIGNGDAHGKNHSLLIKPGGEVRLAPAYDLISVAPYPSYSQELALSIGTNFNFRTVTMSDWKQFATDAGLEADWVLEEVTTIWKGAPELILQEIQDHKAPARIFNPVAQLFDTLPGRL
;
A
#
# COMPACT_ATOMS: atom_id res chain seq x y z
N MET A 1 21.17 12.24 25.34
CA MET A 1 20.39 11.57 26.40
C MET A 1 20.26 10.12 26.00
N GLN A 2 20.68 9.18 26.83
CA GLN A 2 20.30 7.78 26.65
C GLN A 2 18.81 7.72 27.00
N ALA A 3 17.95 7.47 26.02
CA ALA A 3 16.55 7.18 26.29
C ALA A 3 16.47 5.87 27.09
N ASP A 4 15.52 5.79 28.01
CA ASP A 4 15.25 4.51 28.69
C ASP A 4 14.86 3.46 27.65
N PRO A 5 15.35 2.21 27.78
CA PRO A 5 15.01 1.16 26.85
C PRO A 5 13.50 0.93 26.88
N HIS A 6 12.86 0.98 25.73
CA HIS A 6 11.47 0.56 25.59
C HIS A 6 11.38 -0.95 25.87
N THR A 7 10.58 -1.34 26.86
CA THR A 7 10.46 -2.73 27.32
C THR A 7 9.19 -3.44 26.82
N THR A 8 8.45 -2.84 25.89
CA THR A 8 7.19 -3.38 25.37
C THR A 8 7.39 -4.09 24.03
N ASN A 9 6.56 -5.09 23.76
CA ASN A 9 6.54 -5.79 22.46
C ASN A 9 6.17 -4.87 21.28
N ASN A 10 5.75 -3.63 21.54
CA ASN A 10 5.35 -2.66 20.52
C ASN A 10 6.47 -2.43 19.50
N ILE A 11 7.73 -2.36 19.94
CA ILE A 11 8.86 -2.22 19.01
C ILE A 11 8.94 -3.42 18.09
N GLU A 12 8.86 -4.63 18.64
CA GLU A 12 8.93 -5.84 17.83
C GLU A 12 7.80 -5.89 16.79
N TYR A 13 6.58 -5.52 17.17
CA TYR A 13 5.45 -5.45 16.23
C TYR A 13 5.63 -4.39 15.14
N ILE A 14 6.16 -3.21 15.48
CA ILE A 14 6.49 -2.17 14.49
C ILE A 14 7.52 -2.69 13.49
N LEU A 15 8.59 -3.34 13.97
CA LEU A 15 9.64 -3.92 13.13
C LEU A 15 9.11 -5.05 12.25
N GLN A 16 8.30 -5.96 12.81
CA GLN A 16 7.65 -7.03 12.05
C GLN A 16 6.73 -6.45 10.95
N GLY A 17 6.07 -5.33 11.22
CA GLY A 17 5.20 -4.63 10.27
C GLY A 17 5.93 -4.12 9.02
N LEU A 18 7.26 -3.94 9.09
CA LEU A 18 8.10 -3.52 7.97
C LEU A 18 8.50 -4.67 7.05
N LEU A 19 8.37 -5.93 7.48
CA LEU A 19 8.78 -7.08 6.70
C LEU A 19 7.77 -7.45 5.60
N PRO A 20 8.20 -8.18 4.55
CA PRO A 20 7.27 -8.79 3.60
C PRO A 20 6.44 -9.87 4.31
N GLU A 21 5.17 -10.01 3.93
CA GLU A 21 4.29 -11.06 4.50
C GLU A 21 4.49 -12.41 3.78
N ASN A 22 5.22 -12.41 2.67
CA ASN A 22 5.51 -13.61 1.89
C ASN A 22 6.59 -14.47 2.59
N LYS A 23 6.14 -15.52 3.30
CA LYS A 23 7.03 -16.45 4.03
C LYS A 23 8.04 -17.17 3.14
N LYS A 24 7.70 -17.41 1.87
CA LYS A 24 8.64 -18.02 0.90
C LYS A 24 9.79 -17.04 0.62
N LEU A 25 9.48 -15.76 0.39
CA LEU A 25 10.48 -14.72 0.19
C LEU A 25 11.40 -14.57 1.41
N LEU A 26 10.83 -14.53 2.62
CA LEU A 26 11.61 -14.50 3.87
C LEU A 26 12.52 -15.73 3.99
N SER A 27 12.02 -16.93 3.70
CA SER A 27 12.84 -18.16 3.71
C SER A 27 13.97 -18.12 2.68
N ASP A 28 13.70 -17.58 1.49
CA ASP A 28 14.70 -17.40 0.43
C ASP A 28 15.80 -16.42 0.85
N TRP A 29 15.44 -15.31 1.52
CA TRP A 29 16.39 -14.39 2.13
C TRP A 29 17.19 -15.06 3.24
N GLY A 30 16.54 -15.87 4.08
CA GLY A 30 17.15 -16.76 5.07
C GLY A 30 18.35 -17.51 4.51
N ARG A 31 18.09 -18.26 3.44
CA ARG A 31 19.10 -19.08 2.76
C ARG A 31 20.17 -18.25 2.05
N ARG A 32 19.79 -17.12 1.44
CA ARG A 32 20.71 -16.31 0.62
C ARG A 32 21.68 -15.48 1.46
N TYR A 33 21.21 -14.93 2.57
CA TYR A 33 21.96 -13.97 3.38
C TYR A 33 22.47 -14.56 4.70
N ASN A 34 22.33 -15.87 4.89
CA ASN A 34 22.66 -16.57 6.15
C ASN A 34 21.98 -15.94 7.36
N ILE A 35 20.72 -15.53 7.20
CA ILE A 35 19.87 -15.09 8.31
C ILE A 35 19.42 -16.35 9.05
N PHE A 36 19.70 -16.42 10.35
CA PHE A 36 19.49 -17.63 11.15
C PHE A 36 18.01 -17.82 11.45
N ASN A 37 17.30 -16.73 11.75
CA ASN A 37 15.86 -16.70 11.94
C ASN A 37 15.19 -15.70 10.99
N ALA A 38 14.69 -16.19 9.85
CA ALA A 38 13.99 -15.36 8.87
C ALA A 38 12.63 -14.80 9.35
N ASN A 39 12.16 -15.21 10.54
CA ASN A 39 11.00 -14.61 11.20
C ASN A 39 11.39 -13.53 12.22
N ASP A 40 12.68 -13.36 12.50
CA ASP A 40 13.17 -12.30 13.38
C ASP A 40 13.36 -11.01 12.57
N ALA A 41 12.52 -10.01 12.86
CA ALA A 41 12.56 -8.73 12.17
C ALA A 41 13.90 -8.00 12.36
N PHE A 42 14.55 -8.16 13.51
CA PHE A 42 15.85 -7.55 13.77
C PHE A 42 16.93 -8.15 12.86
N GLU A 43 16.97 -9.49 12.73
CA GLU A 43 17.94 -10.14 11.83
C GLU A 43 17.71 -9.79 10.36
N VAL A 44 16.44 -9.78 9.93
CA VAL A 44 16.07 -9.47 8.54
C VAL A 44 16.41 -8.01 8.22
N LEU A 45 16.00 -7.06 9.06
CA LEU A 45 16.29 -5.64 8.87
C LEU A 45 17.78 -5.32 8.99
N GLY A 46 18.54 -6.09 9.78
CA GLY A 46 20.01 -5.97 9.83
C GLY A 46 20.73 -6.35 8.52
N HIS A 47 20.01 -6.92 7.55
CA HIS A 47 20.50 -7.21 6.20
C HIS A 47 19.75 -6.44 5.10
N MET A 48 18.47 -6.11 5.31
CA MET A 48 17.57 -5.59 4.27
C MET A 48 16.84 -4.30 4.70
N GLY A 49 17.27 -3.67 5.79
CA GLY A 49 16.57 -2.52 6.38
C GLY A 49 17.13 -1.15 6.01
N GLU A 50 18.04 -1.07 5.05
CA GLU A 50 18.68 0.19 4.63
C GLU A 50 17.74 1.04 3.75
N ASP A 51 16.74 0.42 3.12
CA ASP A 51 15.64 1.09 2.44
C ASP A 51 14.29 0.42 2.74
N ILE A 52 13.46 1.07 3.55
CA ILE A 52 12.17 0.56 4.02
C ILE A 52 11.07 1.60 3.81
N ALA A 53 9.81 1.23 4.05
CA ALA A 53 8.73 2.19 4.22
C ALA A 53 9.08 3.22 5.31
N GLY A 54 8.81 4.50 5.04
CA GLY A 54 9.17 5.60 5.90
C GLY A 54 10.63 6.04 5.77
N ALA A 55 11.14 6.70 6.80
CA ALA A 55 12.45 7.36 6.79
C ALA A 55 13.52 6.66 7.64
N ALA A 56 13.12 5.68 8.45
CA ALA A 56 14.07 4.90 9.22
C ALA A 56 15.00 4.11 8.29
N GLN A 57 16.24 3.94 8.74
CA GLN A 57 17.23 3.07 8.10
C GLN A 57 17.90 2.22 9.18
N PHE A 58 17.90 0.91 8.96
CA PHE A 58 18.56 -0.05 9.83
C PHE A 58 19.89 -0.41 9.21
N VAL A 59 20.96 0.09 9.82
CA VAL A 59 22.33 -0.04 9.33
C VAL A 59 23.20 -0.70 10.39
N ARG A 60 24.20 -1.48 9.95
CA ARG A 60 25.16 -2.07 10.89
C ARG A 60 26.05 -0.97 11.47
N THR A 61 26.41 -1.11 12.74
CA THR A 61 27.33 -0.18 13.42
C THR A 61 28.60 0.04 12.59
N GLY A 62 28.90 1.30 12.27
CA GLY A 62 30.07 1.69 11.46
C GLY A 62 29.81 1.76 9.94
N ASN A 63 28.67 1.29 9.45
CA ASN A 63 28.29 1.33 8.04
C ASN A 63 27.12 2.30 7.83
N ILE A 64 27.35 3.60 8.03
CA ILE A 64 26.36 4.62 7.65
C ILE A 64 26.47 4.80 6.13
N PRO A 65 25.42 4.50 5.33
CA PRO A 65 25.46 4.70 3.89
C PRO A 65 25.71 6.17 3.55
N GLY A 66 26.46 6.42 2.47
CA GLY A 66 26.43 7.73 1.81
C GLY A 66 25.04 8.03 1.25
N PHE A 67 24.85 9.24 0.72
CA PHE A 67 23.57 9.65 0.12
C PHE A 67 23.67 9.62 -1.41
N ASP A 68 22.67 9.03 -2.07
CA ASP A 68 22.37 9.21 -3.50
C ASP A 68 23.54 8.99 -4.47
N ASP A 69 24.28 7.89 -4.30
CA ASP A 69 25.44 7.56 -5.15
C ASP A 69 25.04 7.04 -6.55
N PHE A 70 23.77 6.64 -6.75
CA PHE A 70 23.19 6.13 -8.02
C PHE A 70 24.14 5.21 -8.81
N SER A 71 24.92 4.39 -8.11
CA SER A 71 26.10 3.69 -8.66
C SER A 71 25.75 2.43 -9.46
N HIS A 72 24.46 2.06 -9.48
CA HIS A 72 23.95 0.82 -10.08
C HIS A 72 22.86 1.09 -11.13
N PRO A 73 23.20 1.71 -12.27
CA PRO A 73 22.25 1.95 -13.36
C PRO A 73 21.74 0.62 -13.93
N LEU A 74 20.45 0.62 -14.30
CA LEU A 74 19.77 -0.49 -14.96
C LEU A 74 19.45 -0.10 -16.40
N SER A 75 19.75 -1.00 -17.33
CA SER A 75 19.21 -0.94 -18.69
C SER A 75 17.76 -1.43 -18.72
N ASP A 76 17.03 -1.14 -19.79
CA ASP A 76 15.67 -1.68 -20.00
C ASP A 76 15.64 -3.22 -19.90
N ARG A 77 16.71 -3.89 -20.38
CA ARG A 77 16.83 -5.35 -20.28
C ARG A 77 17.02 -5.82 -18.84
N ASP A 78 17.75 -5.06 -18.02
CA ASP A 78 17.92 -5.40 -16.60
C ASP A 78 16.59 -5.23 -15.86
N VAL A 79 15.86 -4.15 -16.14
CA VAL A 79 14.52 -3.91 -15.57
C VAL A 79 13.52 -5.00 -16.00
N GLU A 80 13.49 -5.37 -17.29
CA GLU A 80 12.67 -6.48 -17.80
C GLU A 80 12.99 -7.79 -17.07
N THR A 81 14.29 -8.11 -16.92
CA THR A 81 14.75 -9.32 -16.23
C THR A 81 14.32 -9.34 -14.76
N LEU A 82 14.41 -8.19 -14.07
CA LEU A 82 13.97 -8.06 -12.69
C LEU A 82 12.45 -8.25 -12.56
N ILE A 83 11.64 -7.64 -13.43
CA ILE A 83 10.18 -7.80 -13.42
C ILE A 83 9.80 -9.28 -13.66
N ALA A 84 10.40 -9.92 -14.67
CA ALA A 84 10.17 -11.34 -14.97
C ALA A 84 10.53 -12.23 -13.77
N SER A 85 11.68 -11.97 -13.14
CA SER A 85 12.16 -12.72 -12.00
C SER A 85 11.23 -12.63 -10.79
N VAL A 86 10.75 -11.43 -10.46
CA VAL A 86 9.83 -11.23 -9.34
C VAL A 86 8.53 -11.98 -9.58
N ARG A 87 7.99 -11.90 -10.80
CA ARG A 87 6.78 -12.61 -11.20
C ARG A 87 6.93 -14.13 -11.08
N GLU A 88 8.05 -14.69 -11.53
CA GLU A 88 8.24 -16.15 -11.57
C GLU A 88 8.62 -16.73 -10.20
N PHE A 89 9.45 -16.01 -9.43
CA PHE A 89 10.09 -16.58 -8.24
C PHE A 89 9.57 -16.03 -6.91
N GLY A 90 8.85 -14.91 -6.90
CA GLY A 90 8.34 -14.31 -5.67
C GLY A 90 9.16 -13.15 -5.12
N GLY A 91 10.22 -12.76 -5.81
CA GLY A 91 11.13 -11.69 -5.43
C GLY A 91 12.26 -11.53 -6.44
N ALA A 92 13.02 -10.44 -6.34
CA ALA A 92 14.14 -10.22 -7.23
C ALA A 92 15.17 -11.36 -7.06
N LEU A 93 15.36 -12.16 -8.11
CA LEU A 93 16.59 -12.90 -8.33
C LEU A 93 17.47 -12.01 -9.19
N PRO A 94 18.56 -11.46 -8.65
CA PRO A 94 19.55 -10.86 -9.51
C PRO A 94 20.33 -12.00 -10.16
N SER A 95 20.42 -12.00 -11.48
CA SER A 95 21.66 -12.40 -12.15
C SER A 95 22.79 -11.39 -11.89
N HIS A 96 22.51 -10.30 -11.16
CA HIS A 96 23.44 -9.23 -10.82
C HIS A 96 24.16 -9.43 -9.48
N ARG A 97 25.39 -8.94 -9.40
CA ARG A 97 26.30 -9.11 -8.24
C ARG A 97 25.89 -8.34 -6.97
N VAL A 98 24.78 -7.62 -6.99
CA VAL A 98 24.36 -6.67 -5.94
C VAL A 98 23.08 -7.14 -5.27
N ILE A 99 23.12 -7.14 -3.94
CA ILE A 99 22.02 -7.54 -3.06
C ILE A 99 21.10 -6.31 -2.91
N PRO A 100 19.83 -6.37 -3.38
CA PRO A 100 18.88 -5.30 -3.08
C PRO A 100 18.75 -5.17 -1.57
N ARG A 101 18.88 -3.96 -1.01
CA ARG A 101 18.75 -3.69 0.43
C ARG A 101 17.39 -3.13 0.84
N ALA A 102 16.42 -3.20 -0.08
CA ALA A 102 15.09 -2.69 0.13
C ALA A 102 14.16 -3.77 0.71
N THR A 103 13.39 -3.39 1.74
CA THR A 103 12.29 -4.20 2.27
C THR A 103 10.95 -3.49 2.06
N LEU A 104 9.99 -4.21 1.50
CA LEU A 104 8.63 -3.73 1.27
C LEU A 104 7.63 -4.69 1.94
N SER A 105 6.70 -4.13 2.70
CA SER A 105 5.64 -4.90 3.35
C SER A 105 4.54 -5.33 2.36
N GLY A 106 3.69 -6.26 2.80
CA GLY A 106 2.55 -6.80 2.03
C GLY A 106 2.81 -8.20 1.46
N ALA A 107 1.75 -8.82 0.96
CA ALA A 107 1.75 -10.22 0.51
C ALA A 107 2.17 -10.41 -0.96
N HIS A 108 1.82 -9.45 -1.83
CA HIS A 108 2.08 -9.52 -3.26
C HIS A 108 3.56 -9.27 -3.61
N GLU A 109 4.02 -9.96 -4.64
CA GLU A 109 5.38 -9.85 -5.16
C GLU A 109 5.66 -8.43 -5.67
N LYS A 110 6.77 -7.84 -5.22
CA LYS A 110 7.14 -6.46 -5.55
C LYS A 110 8.63 -6.24 -5.46
N ILE A 111 9.12 -5.23 -6.17
CA ILE A 111 10.49 -4.71 -6.06
C ILE A 111 10.49 -3.19 -5.99
N ALA A 112 11.48 -2.64 -5.30
CA ALA A 112 11.71 -1.20 -5.25
C ALA A 112 12.86 -0.84 -6.18
N LEU A 113 12.68 0.19 -7.01
CA LEU A 113 13.73 0.75 -7.87
C LEU A 113 13.83 2.27 -7.64
N ALA A 114 15.00 2.82 -7.92
CA ALA A 114 15.22 4.27 -7.92
C ALA A 114 15.12 4.81 -9.36
N TYR A 115 14.53 5.98 -9.53
CA TYR A 115 14.44 6.69 -10.81
C TYR A 115 15.12 8.05 -10.68
N HIS A 116 16.11 8.28 -11.53
CA HIS A 116 16.86 9.54 -11.56
C HIS A 116 17.33 9.79 -13.00
N ASP A 117 17.30 11.04 -13.46
CA ASP A 117 17.75 11.43 -14.81
C ASP A 117 17.27 10.52 -15.95
N LYS A 118 15.98 10.17 -15.90
CA LYS A 118 15.29 9.30 -16.86
C LYS A 118 15.79 7.85 -16.92
N GLN A 119 16.50 7.40 -15.89
CA GLN A 119 17.07 6.06 -15.80
C GLN A 119 16.67 5.37 -14.49
N TRP A 120 16.53 4.04 -14.55
CA TRP A 120 16.29 3.20 -13.39
C TRP A 120 17.61 2.75 -12.75
N PHE A 121 17.63 2.64 -11.42
CA PHE A 121 18.78 2.21 -10.63
C PHE A 121 18.34 1.18 -9.59
N LEU A 122 19.26 0.27 -9.27
CA LEU A 122 19.06 -0.69 -8.19
C LEU A 122 19.42 -0.02 -6.84
N PRO A 123 18.49 0.05 -5.87
CA PRO A 123 18.78 0.57 -4.55
C PRO A 123 19.69 -0.38 -3.75
N ASP A 124 20.74 0.18 -3.16
CA ASP A 124 21.80 -0.55 -2.45
C ASP A 124 22.00 -0.08 -1.00
N GLY A 125 21.09 0.77 -0.49
CA GLY A 125 21.13 1.37 0.83
C GLY A 125 21.64 2.82 0.85
N THR A 126 22.55 3.18 -0.05
CA THR A 126 22.96 4.58 -0.27
C THR A 126 21.92 5.32 -1.11
N THR A 127 21.44 4.64 -2.16
CA THR A 127 20.41 5.14 -3.06
C THR A 127 19.04 4.64 -2.59
N PRO A 128 18.14 5.52 -2.11
CA PRO A 128 16.77 5.12 -1.80
C PRO A 128 16.00 4.78 -3.06
N SER A 129 15.19 3.73 -3.00
CA SER A 129 14.13 3.53 -3.99
C SER A 129 13.14 4.68 -3.97
N THR A 130 12.58 4.97 -5.14
CA THR A 130 11.56 6.00 -5.35
C THR A 130 10.28 5.43 -5.95
N HIS A 131 10.32 4.20 -6.46
CA HIS A 131 9.17 3.54 -7.07
C HIS A 131 9.08 2.08 -6.64
N ILE A 132 7.86 1.59 -6.52
CA ILE A 132 7.54 0.19 -6.24
C ILE A 132 6.89 -0.40 -7.48
N PHE A 133 7.47 -1.49 -7.98
CA PHE A 133 6.95 -2.26 -9.11
C PHE A 133 6.25 -3.50 -8.58
N LYS A 134 5.01 -3.70 -9.01
CA LYS A 134 4.22 -4.92 -8.85
C LYS A 134 4.04 -5.57 -10.21
N PRO A 135 4.81 -6.62 -10.54
CA PRO A 135 4.67 -7.31 -11.82
C PRO A 135 3.27 -7.90 -12.02
N ALA A 136 2.91 -8.16 -13.27
CA ALA A 136 1.70 -8.92 -13.59
C ALA A 136 1.73 -10.28 -12.87
N SER A 137 0.69 -10.58 -12.08
CA SER A 137 0.62 -11.81 -11.29
C SER A 137 0.22 -13.02 -12.14
N MET A 138 0.88 -14.16 -11.90
CA MET A 138 0.48 -15.45 -12.48
C MET A 138 -0.79 -15.99 -11.81
N GLN A 139 -0.95 -15.75 -10.50
CA GLN A 139 -2.10 -16.19 -9.72
C GLN A 139 -3.31 -15.28 -9.97
N PHE A 140 -3.08 -13.96 -10.01
CA PHE A 140 -4.12 -12.94 -10.23
C PHE A 140 -3.93 -12.28 -11.58
N ARG A 141 -4.33 -13.00 -12.62
CA ARG A 141 -4.20 -12.51 -14.01
C ARG A 141 -4.84 -11.13 -14.15
N ASP A 142 -4.05 -10.19 -14.70
CA ASP A 142 -4.42 -8.81 -15.00
C ASP A 142 -4.78 -7.94 -13.80
N ILE A 143 -4.39 -8.35 -12.59
CA ILE A 143 -4.53 -7.53 -11.38
C ILE A 143 -3.81 -6.19 -11.53
N ASP A 144 -2.67 -6.19 -12.22
CA ASP A 144 -1.88 -5.00 -12.51
C ASP A 144 -2.66 -3.97 -13.34
N ARG A 145 -3.44 -4.43 -14.34
CA ARG A 145 -4.29 -3.55 -15.15
C ARG A 145 -5.47 -3.02 -14.34
N LEU A 146 -6.06 -3.88 -13.52
CA LEU A 146 -7.18 -3.50 -12.66
C LEU A 146 -6.75 -2.46 -11.61
N GLU A 147 -5.61 -2.67 -10.95
CA GLU A 147 -5.07 -1.74 -9.96
C GLU A 147 -4.79 -0.37 -10.59
N ALA A 148 -4.14 -0.34 -11.76
CA ALA A 148 -3.88 0.89 -12.49
C ALA A 148 -5.16 1.66 -12.86
N ALA A 149 -6.18 0.95 -13.36
CA ALA A 149 -7.47 1.53 -13.71
C ALA A 149 -8.19 2.11 -12.49
N ILE A 150 -8.25 1.35 -11.39
CA ILE A 150 -8.91 1.76 -10.15
C ILE A 150 -8.19 2.98 -9.53
N MET A 151 -6.86 2.97 -9.50
CA MET A 151 -6.07 4.08 -8.95
C MET A 151 -6.20 5.35 -9.80
N THR A 152 -6.32 5.21 -11.13
CA THR A 152 -6.60 6.34 -12.03
C THR A 152 -8.01 6.88 -11.80
N ALA A 153 -9.02 6.01 -11.75
CA ALA A 153 -10.41 6.41 -11.48
C ALA A 153 -10.54 7.12 -10.11
N ALA A 154 -9.92 6.56 -9.07
CA ALA A 154 -9.91 7.14 -7.72
C ALA A 154 -9.35 8.57 -7.72
N ARG A 155 -8.23 8.80 -8.41
CA ARG A 155 -7.63 10.13 -8.56
C ARG A 155 -8.58 11.09 -9.29
N THR A 156 -9.20 10.63 -10.39
CA THR A 156 -10.11 11.44 -11.20
C THR A 156 -11.36 11.88 -10.43
N ILE A 157 -11.87 11.06 -9.52
CA ILE A 157 -13.00 11.43 -8.65
C ILE A 157 -12.61 12.23 -7.40
N GLY A 158 -11.34 12.62 -7.27
CA GLY A 158 -10.87 13.50 -6.19
C GLY A 158 -10.42 12.78 -4.92
N ILE A 159 -10.12 11.48 -4.97
CA ILE A 159 -9.40 10.79 -3.88
C ILE A 159 -7.91 11.14 -4.02
N ASN A 160 -7.29 11.58 -2.93
CA ASN A 160 -5.83 11.76 -2.88
C ASN A 160 -5.16 10.37 -2.94
N THR A 161 -4.56 10.03 -4.08
CA THR A 161 -3.91 8.73 -4.31
C THR A 161 -2.42 8.86 -4.55
N ALA A 162 -1.67 7.79 -4.29
CA ALA A 162 -0.29 7.66 -4.73
C ALA A 162 -0.23 7.77 -6.26
N THR A 163 0.78 8.46 -6.79
CA THR A 163 0.98 8.53 -8.23
C THR A 163 1.38 7.15 -8.75
N ALA A 164 0.60 6.59 -9.66
CA ALA A 164 0.85 5.25 -10.18
C ALA A 164 0.37 5.10 -11.63
N GLY A 165 0.83 4.03 -12.29
CA GLY A 165 0.43 3.66 -13.64
C GLY A 165 1.02 2.32 -14.10
N LEU A 166 0.67 1.91 -15.32
CA LEU A 166 1.27 0.73 -15.95
C LEU A 166 2.56 1.11 -16.68
N VAL A 167 3.60 0.32 -16.47
CA VAL A 167 4.85 0.38 -17.23
C VAL A 167 5.04 -0.93 -17.98
N GLY A 168 5.29 -0.85 -19.28
CA GLY A 168 5.73 -1.97 -20.10
C GLY A 168 7.22 -1.84 -20.38
N VAL A 169 7.98 -2.92 -20.16
CA VAL A 169 9.42 -2.98 -20.46
C VAL A 169 9.70 -4.28 -21.18
N GLY A 170 10.10 -4.19 -22.46
CA GLY A 170 10.23 -5.35 -23.33
C GLY A 170 8.91 -6.15 -23.42
N SER A 171 8.97 -7.41 -23.03
CA SER A 171 7.84 -8.35 -22.96
C SER A 171 7.09 -8.32 -21.62
N GLU A 172 7.65 -7.67 -20.61
CA GLU A 172 7.10 -7.63 -19.25
C GLU A 172 6.24 -6.39 -19.00
N ARG A 173 5.39 -6.48 -17.98
CA ARG A 173 4.53 -5.39 -17.53
C ARG A 173 4.43 -5.38 -16.01
N ALA A 174 4.44 -4.18 -15.44
CA ALA A 174 4.24 -3.96 -14.01
C ALA A 174 3.31 -2.77 -13.77
N TYR A 175 2.54 -2.85 -12.70
CA TYR A 175 1.95 -1.69 -12.05
C TYR A 175 3.04 -1.01 -11.22
N VAL A 176 3.24 0.29 -11.40
CA VAL A 176 4.32 1.05 -10.77
C VAL A 176 3.73 2.20 -9.98
N THR A 177 4.08 2.27 -8.70
CA THR A 177 3.69 3.34 -7.79
C THR A 177 4.91 4.17 -7.40
N ALA A 178 4.85 5.48 -7.58
CA ALA A 178 5.80 6.42 -7.00
C ALA A 178 5.60 6.48 -5.49
N ARG A 179 6.69 6.36 -4.75
CA ARG A 179 6.71 6.37 -3.29
C ARG A 179 6.42 7.76 -2.77
N PHE A 180 5.30 7.93 -2.06
CA PHE A 180 4.91 9.21 -1.45
C PHE A 180 5.72 9.53 -0.19
N ASP A 181 6.44 8.56 0.37
CA ASP A 181 7.38 8.72 1.49
C ASP A 181 8.81 9.06 1.02
N ARG A 182 8.94 9.50 -0.24
CA ARG A 182 10.16 9.96 -0.88
C ARG A 182 9.88 11.29 -1.57
N THR A 183 10.78 12.26 -1.42
CA THR A 183 10.69 13.55 -2.11
C THR A 183 12.05 13.89 -2.69
N MET A 184 12.11 14.08 -4.01
CA MET A 184 13.34 14.50 -4.68
C MET A 184 13.60 15.98 -4.39
N LEU A 185 14.74 16.30 -3.80
CA LEU A 185 15.24 17.65 -3.56
C LEU A 185 16.53 17.87 -4.36
N PRO A 186 16.96 19.13 -4.59
CA PRO A 186 18.24 19.41 -5.25
C PRO A 186 19.46 18.74 -4.59
N GLU A 187 19.43 18.60 -3.26
CA GLU A 187 20.47 17.99 -2.43
C GLU A 187 20.39 16.47 -2.32
N GLY A 188 19.33 15.84 -2.84
CA GLY A 188 19.11 14.40 -2.75
C GLY A 188 17.67 14.00 -2.48
N THR A 189 17.44 12.70 -2.27
CA THR A 189 16.12 12.16 -1.97
C THR A 189 15.83 12.24 -0.47
N LEU A 190 14.92 13.14 -0.09
CA LEU A 190 14.37 13.19 1.27
C LEU A 190 13.48 11.97 1.51
N ARG A 191 13.76 11.22 2.57
CA ARG A 191 12.86 10.20 3.11
C ARG A 191 11.91 10.84 4.12
N ILE A 192 10.60 10.62 3.96
CA ILE A 192 9.56 11.09 4.88
C ILE A 192 9.16 9.91 5.76
N HIS A 193 9.04 10.11 7.08
CA HIS A 193 8.68 9.01 7.96
C HIS A 193 7.22 8.61 7.73
N GLN A 194 6.97 7.31 7.73
CA GLN A 194 5.68 6.72 7.44
C GLN A 194 5.45 5.55 8.40
N GLU A 195 4.22 5.45 8.89
CA GLU A 195 3.75 4.30 9.65
C GLU A 195 2.41 3.86 9.10
N ASP A 196 2.23 2.56 8.87
CA ASP A 196 0.88 2.04 8.67
C ASP A 196 0.08 2.13 9.97
N ILE A 197 -1.25 2.14 9.88
CA ILE A 197 -2.12 2.35 11.04
C ILE A 197 -1.91 1.25 12.11
N ILE A 198 -1.55 0.03 11.73
CA ILE A 198 -1.28 -1.07 12.66
C ILE A 198 0.02 -0.80 13.44
N GLN A 199 1.05 -0.29 12.76
CA GLN A 199 2.29 0.16 13.39
C GLN A 199 2.07 1.35 14.32
N ALA A 200 1.29 2.35 13.88
CA ALA A 200 1.00 3.55 14.68
C ALA A 200 0.27 3.22 16.00
N TRP A 201 -0.57 2.17 16.01
CA TRP A 201 -1.19 1.63 17.22
C TRP A 201 -0.28 0.67 18.03
N GLY A 202 0.90 0.33 17.53
CA GLY A 202 1.80 -0.64 18.16
C GLY A 202 1.21 -2.05 18.23
N LEU A 203 0.38 -2.43 17.25
CA LEU A 203 -0.29 -3.74 17.21
C LEU A 203 0.50 -4.73 16.37
N SER A 204 0.34 -6.02 16.69
CA SER A 204 0.88 -7.11 15.86
C SER A 204 0.36 -7.02 14.42
N PRO A 205 1.19 -7.25 13.40
CA PRO A 205 0.78 -7.26 11.99
C PRO A 205 -0.38 -8.21 11.67
N GLU A 206 -0.56 -9.27 12.46
CA GLU A 206 -1.67 -10.23 12.34
C GLU A 206 -3.05 -9.58 12.59
N LYS A 207 -3.09 -8.44 13.29
CA LYS A 207 -4.31 -7.67 13.57
C LYS A 207 -4.65 -6.68 12.45
N LYS A 208 -4.16 -6.87 11.23
CA LYS A 208 -4.46 -5.97 10.11
C LYS A 208 -5.94 -5.93 9.73
N TYR A 209 -6.67 -7.04 9.88
CA TYR A 209 -8.11 -7.12 9.62
C TYR A 209 -8.91 -6.87 10.90
N GLN A 210 -10.05 -6.16 10.80
CA GLN A 210 -10.94 -5.92 11.95
C GLN A 210 -11.43 -7.25 12.57
N LYS A 211 -11.79 -8.24 11.74
CA LYS A 211 -12.21 -9.57 12.21
C LYS A 211 -11.12 -10.34 12.96
N ALA A 212 -9.84 -9.97 12.77
CA ALA A 212 -8.70 -10.52 13.50
C ALA A 212 -8.39 -9.72 14.79
N GLY A 213 -9.31 -8.87 15.26
CA GLY A 213 -9.11 -8.00 16.42
C GLY A 213 -8.33 -6.73 16.12
N GLY A 214 -8.27 -6.35 14.83
CA GLY A 214 -7.80 -5.05 14.39
C GLY A 214 -8.81 -3.93 14.67
N PRO A 215 -8.36 -2.68 14.55
CA PRO A 215 -9.21 -1.52 14.77
C PRO A 215 -10.27 -1.37 13.66
N SER A 216 -11.43 -0.84 14.03
CA SER A 216 -12.57 -0.55 13.14
C SER A 216 -12.42 0.79 12.41
N LEU A 217 -13.24 1.05 11.40
CA LEU A 217 -13.21 2.32 10.68
C LEU A 217 -13.51 3.54 11.58
N SER A 218 -14.38 3.40 12.59
CA SER A 218 -14.64 4.48 13.55
C SER A 218 -13.45 4.72 14.49
N ASP A 219 -12.67 3.67 14.80
CA ASP A 219 -11.38 3.83 15.51
C ASP A 219 -10.41 4.67 14.68
N TYR A 220 -10.39 4.51 13.36
CA TYR A 220 -9.50 5.27 12.47
C TYR A 220 -9.87 6.74 12.46
N VAL A 221 -11.17 7.07 12.45
CA VAL A 221 -11.65 8.45 12.58
C VAL A 221 -11.21 9.08 13.91
N ARG A 222 -11.36 8.36 15.02
CA ARG A 222 -10.90 8.83 16.34
C ARG A 222 -9.39 9.04 16.38
N PHE A 223 -8.63 8.09 15.83
CA PHE A 223 -7.18 8.19 15.73
C PHE A 223 -6.74 9.43 14.95
N LEU A 224 -7.36 9.69 13.79
CA LEU A 224 -7.05 10.88 12.99
C LEU A 224 -7.42 12.18 13.72
N ARG A 225 -8.53 12.21 14.47
CA ARG A 225 -8.88 13.38 15.30
C ARG A 225 -7.87 13.68 16.40
N GLU A 226 -7.25 12.64 16.96
CA GLU A 226 -6.28 12.77 18.04
C GLU A 226 -4.87 13.10 17.53
N HIS A 227 -4.48 12.56 16.37
CA HIS A 227 -3.08 12.58 15.93
C HIS A 227 -2.81 13.35 14.65
N SER A 228 -3.80 13.60 13.78
CA SER A 228 -3.58 14.38 12.56
C SER A 228 -3.43 15.87 12.86
N SER A 229 -2.49 16.51 12.15
CA SER A 229 -2.33 17.96 12.13
C SER A 229 -3.44 18.68 11.35
N ASN A 230 -4.23 17.97 10.53
CA ASN A 230 -5.45 18.48 9.92
C ASN A 230 -6.55 17.40 9.91
N ALA A 231 -7.14 17.16 11.08
CA ALA A 231 -8.10 16.09 11.28
C ALA A 231 -9.34 16.20 10.38
N GLU A 232 -9.83 17.40 10.09
CA GLU A 232 -11.04 17.59 9.26
C GLU A 232 -10.82 17.06 7.83
N GLU A 233 -9.73 17.48 7.20
CA GLU A 233 -9.37 17.05 5.84
C GLU A 233 -9.05 15.55 5.79
N ASP A 234 -8.29 15.05 6.77
CA ASP A 234 -7.88 13.65 6.78
C ASP A 234 -9.05 12.70 7.08
N VAL A 235 -10.00 13.10 7.93
CA VAL A 235 -11.24 12.35 8.17
C VAL A 235 -12.13 12.36 6.92
N GLN A 236 -12.28 13.49 6.23
CA GLN A 236 -12.98 13.53 4.95
C GLN A 236 -12.33 12.59 3.92
N ALA A 237 -11.01 12.63 3.80
CA ALA A 237 -10.26 11.74 2.91
C ALA A 237 -10.48 10.26 3.28
N LEU A 238 -10.46 9.90 4.57
CA LEU A 238 -10.73 8.54 5.03
C LEU A 238 -12.16 8.08 4.69
N VAL A 239 -13.18 8.93 4.90
CA VAL A 239 -14.58 8.61 4.56
C VAL A 239 -14.73 8.39 3.05
N ARG A 240 -14.13 9.25 2.22
CA ARG A 240 -14.13 9.07 0.75
C ARG A 240 -13.43 7.79 0.32
N GLN A 241 -12.27 7.48 0.91
CA GLN A 241 -11.55 6.23 0.66
C GLN A 241 -12.40 5.01 1.03
N ALA A 242 -13.07 5.03 2.20
CA ALA A 242 -13.95 3.96 2.63
C ALA A 242 -15.16 3.79 1.69
N ALA A 243 -15.80 4.90 1.30
CA ALA A 243 -16.90 4.88 0.34
C ALA A 243 -16.46 4.27 -1.00
N PHE A 244 -15.27 4.64 -1.48
CA PHE A 244 -14.71 4.11 -2.71
C PHE A 244 -14.36 2.62 -2.60
N ASN A 245 -13.74 2.20 -1.51
CA ASN A 245 -13.43 0.79 -1.22
C ASN A 245 -14.71 -0.07 -1.24
N VAL A 246 -15.83 0.43 -0.70
CA VAL A 246 -17.11 -0.27 -0.82
C VAL A 246 -17.61 -0.32 -2.25
N ALA A 247 -17.51 0.78 -3.01
CA ALA A 247 -17.97 0.84 -4.39
C ALA A 247 -17.23 -0.17 -5.29
N ILE A 248 -15.90 -0.26 -5.16
CA ILE A 248 -15.08 -1.19 -5.94
C ILE A 248 -15.07 -2.61 -5.36
N GLY A 249 -15.72 -2.86 -4.23
CA GLY A 249 -15.62 -4.14 -3.54
C GLY A 249 -14.17 -4.49 -3.17
N ASN A 250 -13.47 -3.58 -2.49
CA ASN A 250 -12.12 -3.80 -1.98
C ASN A 250 -12.17 -4.60 -0.68
N GLY A 251 -12.03 -5.91 -0.80
CA GLY A 251 -11.96 -6.82 0.36
C GLY A 251 -10.63 -6.79 1.11
N ASP A 252 -9.62 -6.09 0.60
CA ASP A 252 -8.27 -6.08 1.16
C ASP A 252 -7.84 -4.70 1.71
N ALA A 253 -8.77 -3.75 1.86
CA ALA A 253 -8.54 -2.44 2.49
C ALA A 253 -8.35 -2.53 4.02
N HIS A 254 -7.36 -3.30 4.47
CA HIS A 254 -7.06 -3.56 5.88
C HIS A 254 -6.11 -2.50 6.46
N GLY A 255 -5.83 -2.54 7.77
CA GLY A 255 -5.09 -1.47 8.44
C GLY A 255 -3.68 -1.19 7.92
N LYS A 256 -3.00 -2.17 7.31
CA LYS A 256 -1.69 -1.94 6.66
C LYS A 256 -1.77 -1.17 5.33
N ASN A 257 -2.98 -0.97 4.79
CA ASN A 257 -3.26 -0.21 3.56
C ASN A 257 -3.73 1.22 3.86
N HIS A 258 -3.63 1.64 5.12
CA HIS A 258 -3.82 3.03 5.55
C HIS A 258 -2.57 3.44 6.33
N SER A 259 -1.92 4.52 5.90
CA SER A 259 -0.68 5.00 6.51
C SER A 259 -0.79 6.46 6.90
N LEU A 260 0.09 6.86 7.82
CA LEU A 260 0.31 8.23 8.22
C LEU A 260 1.70 8.66 7.77
N LEU A 261 1.82 9.91 7.33
CA LEU A 261 3.08 10.57 7.05
C LEU A 261 3.42 11.51 8.18
N ILE A 262 4.64 11.38 8.70
CA ILE A 262 5.21 12.25 9.72
C ILE A 262 6.28 13.08 9.02
N LYS A 263 5.89 14.29 8.62
CA LYS A 263 6.72 15.21 7.84
C LYS A 263 7.72 15.97 8.73
N PRO A 264 8.78 16.56 8.14
CA PRO A 264 9.66 17.47 8.86
C PRO A 264 8.87 18.54 9.63
N GLY A 265 9.22 18.78 10.89
CA GLY A 265 8.48 19.68 11.77
C GLY A 265 7.36 19.00 12.59
N GLY A 266 7.14 17.70 12.39
CA GLY A 266 6.19 16.92 13.19
C GLY A 266 4.74 16.98 12.69
N GLU A 267 4.49 17.51 11.49
CA GLU A 267 3.17 17.46 10.87
C GLU A 267 2.80 16.00 10.56
N VAL A 268 1.68 15.54 11.09
CA VAL A 268 1.14 14.19 10.89
C VAL A 268 -0.06 14.28 9.97
N ARG A 269 -0.06 13.56 8.86
CA ARG A 269 -1.15 13.55 7.87
C ARG A 269 -1.49 12.14 7.41
N LEU A 270 -2.74 11.90 7.03
CA LEU A 270 -3.12 10.70 6.30
C LEU A 270 -2.34 10.64 4.97
N ALA A 271 -1.70 9.50 4.70
CA ALA A 271 -1.00 9.27 3.45
C ALA A 271 -1.96 9.22 2.25
N PRO A 272 -1.49 9.52 1.03
CA PRO A 272 -2.26 9.25 -0.18
C PRO A 272 -2.70 7.78 -0.22
N ALA A 273 -3.91 7.49 -0.71
CA ALA A 273 -4.41 6.13 -0.84
C ALA A 273 -3.53 5.31 -1.81
N TYR A 274 -3.27 4.06 -1.44
CA TYR A 274 -2.50 3.09 -2.22
C TYR A 274 -3.16 1.71 -2.10
N ASP A 275 -2.75 0.78 -2.95
CA ASP A 275 -3.24 -0.61 -2.96
C ASP A 275 -4.79 -0.69 -3.06
N LEU A 276 -5.38 0.22 -3.84
CA LEU A 276 -6.82 0.20 -4.16
C LEU A 276 -7.08 -0.84 -5.25
N ILE A 277 -7.82 -1.89 -4.91
CA ILE A 277 -8.12 -3.00 -5.81
C ILE A 277 -9.54 -3.53 -5.59
N SER A 278 -10.13 -4.10 -6.64
CA SER A 278 -11.41 -4.82 -6.55
C SER A 278 -11.16 -6.32 -6.46
N VAL A 279 -11.74 -6.99 -5.46
CA VAL A 279 -11.67 -8.45 -5.35
C VAL A 279 -12.76 -9.17 -6.15
N ALA A 280 -13.70 -8.44 -6.77
CA ALA A 280 -14.83 -9.05 -7.50
C ALA A 280 -14.42 -9.97 -8.67
N PRO A 281 -13.36 -9.68 -9.45
CA PRO A 281 -12.88 -10.61 -10.47
C PRO A 281 -12.23 -11.90 -9.93
N TYR A 282 -11.99 -11.97 -8.62
CA TYR A 282 -11.22 -13.03 -7.97
C TYR A 282 -12.08 -13.76 -6.93
N PRO A 283 -12.99 -14.67 -7.33
CA PRO A 283 -13.96 -15.30 -6.43
C PRO A 283 -13.33 -16.23 -5.38
N SER A 284 -12.05 -16.58 -5.51
CA SER A 284 -11.31 -17.31 -4.47
C SER A 284 -10.97 -16.44 -3.26
N TYR A 285 -11.13 -15.11 -3.35
CA TYR A 285 -10.94 -14.17 -2.25
C TYR A 285 -12.26 -13.92 -1.53
N SER A 286 -12.15 -13.62 -0.23
CA SER A 286 -13.29 -13.18 0.55
C SER A 286 -13.97 -11.99 -0.14
N GLN A 287 -15.29 -12.08 -0.31
CA GLN A 287 -16.11 -11.00 -0.86
C GLN A 287 -16.64 -10.08 0.25
N GLU A 288 -15.88 -10.00 1.35
CA GLU A 288 -16.14 -9.15 2.49
C GLU A 288 -15.07 -8.06 2.57
N LEU A 289 -15.47 -6.89 3.04
CA LEU A 289 -14.59 -5.79 3.40
C LEU A 289 -13.65 -6.21 4.54
N ALA A 290 -12.45 -5.62 4.55
CA ALA A 290 -11.54 -5.76 5.67
C ALA A 290 -11.99 -4.97 6.92
N LEU A 291 -12.71 -3.86 6.70
CA LEU A 291 -13.32 -2.99 7.70
C LEU A 291 -14.83 -2.91 7.44
N SER A 292 -15.67 -3.15 8.44
CA SER A 292 -17.12 -3.05 8.30
C SER A 292 -17.57 -1.60 8.17
N ILE A 293 -18.68 -1.38 7.46
CA ILE A 293 -19.46 -0.15 7.55
C ILE A 293 -20.62 -0.43 8.52
N GLY A 294 -20.66 0.28 9.64
CA GLY A 294 -21.44 -0.15 10.79
C GLY A 294 -21.01 -1.57 11.19
N THR A 295 -21.93 -2.53 11.11
CA THR A 295 -21.66 -3.95 11.37
C THR A 295 -21.56 -4.81 10.10
N ASN A 296 -21.78 -4.21 8.92
CA ASN A 296 -21.87 -4.93 7.66
C ASN A 296 -20.51 -5.03 6.96
N PHE A 297 -20.05 -6.27 6.77
CA PHE A 297 -18.81 -6.58 6.05
C PHE A 297 -19.04 -6.87 4.57
N ASN A 298 -20.26 -7.13 4.12
CA ASN A 298 -20.49 -7.52 2.73
C ASN A 298 -20.65 -6.27 1.86
N PHE A 299 -19.64 -5.97 1.04
CA PHE A 299 -19.64 -4.77 0.19
C PHE A 299 -20.80 -4.73 -0.81
N ARG A 300 -21.50 -5.83 -1.08
CA ARG A 300 -22.67 -5.88 -1.97
C ARG A 300 -23.97 -5.49 -1.28
N THR A 301 -24.01 -5.50 0.05
CA THR A 301 -25.23 -5.27 0.84
C THR A 301 -25.14 -4.06 1.77
N VAL A 302 -23.98 -3.37 1.86
CA VAL A 302 -23.85 -2.13 2.64
C VAL A 302 -24.82 -1.05 2.12
N THR A 303 -25.65 -0.50 3.00
CA THR A 303 -26.68 0.50 2.70
C THR A 303 -26.39 1.84 3.37
N MET A 304 -27.17 2.88 3.05
CA MET A 304 -27.12 4.14 3.78
C MET A 304 -27.41 4.02 5.29
N SER A 305 -28.18 3.03 5.72
CA SER A 305 -28.40 2.77 7.15
C SER A 305 -27.10 2.33 7.85
N ASP A 306 -26.27 1.54 7.19
CA ASP A 306 -24.97 1.13 7.71
C ASP A 306 -24.03 2.35 7.82
N TRP A 307 -24.05 3.26 6.85
CA TRP A 307 -23.28 4.51 6.89
C TRP A 307 -23.75 5.47 7.99
N LYS A 308 -25.06 5.55 8.25
CA LYS A 308 -25.61 6.29 9.41
C LYS A 308 -25.11 5.71 10.73
N GLN A 309 -25.07 4.39 10.83
CA GLN A 309 -24.51 3.72 12.02
C GLN A 309 -23.03 4.05 12.17
N PHE A 310 -22.24 3.92 11.11
CA PHE A 310 -20.83 4.32 11.12
C PHE A 310 -20.63 5.78 11.54
N ALA A 311 -21.44 6.71 11.01
CA ALA A 311 -21.37 8.12 11.39
C ALA A 311 -21.61 8.31 12.89
N THR A 312 -22.60 7.61 13.45
CA THR A 312 -22.88 7.63 14.89
C THR A 312 -21.70 7.09 15.71
N ASP A 313 -21.17 5.92 15.34
CA ASP A 313 -20.06 5.26 16.04
C ASP A 313 -18.76 6.08 15.99
N ALA A 314 -18.54 6.81 14.89
CA ALA A 314 -17.40 7.68 14.69
C ALA A 314 -17.60 9.10 15.25
N GLY A 315 -18.81 9.46 15.72
CA GLY A 315 -19.16 10.81 16.14
C GLY A 315 -19.05 11.83 15.00
N LEU A 316 -19.55 11.48 13.81
CA LEU A 316 -19.61 12.32 12.61
C LEU A 316 -21.06 12.70 12.32
N GLU A 317 -21.27 13.84 11.64
CA GLU A 317 -22.60 14.23 11.18
C GLU A 317 -23.08 13.27 10.08
N ALA A 318 -24.24 12.64 10.31
CA ALA A 318 -24.74 11.59 9.44
C ALA A 318 -25.00 12.10 8.02
N ASP A 319 -25.65 13.26 7.87
CA ASP A 319 -25.99 13.81 6.55
C ASP A 319 -24.74 14.11 5.72
N TRP A 320 -23.67 14.60 6.36
CA TRP A 320 -22.38 14.83 5.72
C TRP A 320 -21.75 13.51 5.23
N VAL A 321 -21.73 12.46 6.07
CA VAL A 321 -21.20 11.14 5.65
C VAL A 321 -21.98 10.60 4.45
N LEU A 322 -23.30 10.70 4.47
CA LEU A 322 -24.16 10.20 3.38
C LEU A 322 -23.96 11.00 2.09
N GLU A 323 -23.73 12.30 2.18
CA GLU A 323 -23.41 13.15 1.03
C GLU A 323 -22.07 12.75 0.40
N GLU A 324 -21.03 12.54 1.20
CA GLU A 324 -19.72 12.07 0.73
C GLU A 324 -19.81 10.69 0.06
N VAL A 325 -20.53 9.75 0.68
CA VAL A 325 -20.75 8.41 0.12
C VAL A 325 -21.51 8.50 -1.20
N THR A 326 -22.59 9.29 -1.24
CA THR A 326 -23.40 9.47 -2.46
C THR A 326 -22.58 10.08 -3.59
N THR A 327 -21.73 11.06 -3.28
CA THR A 327 -20.84 11.71 -4.25
C THR A 327 -19.92 10.69 -4.90
N ILE A 328 -19.25 9.87 -4.09
CA ILE A 328 -18.35 8.82 -4.58
C ILE A 328 -19.13 7.76 -5.36
N TRP A 329 -20.25 7.26 -4.83
CA TRP A 329 -21.00 6.17 -5.45
C TRP A 329 -21.69 6.56 -6.75
N LYS A 330 -22.05 7.83 -6.95
CA LYS A 330 -22.56 8.33 -8.23
C LYS A 330 -21.45 8.54 -9.26
N GLY A 331 -20.29 9.03 -8.84
CA GLY A 331 -19.19 9.37 -9.75
C GLY A 331 -18.31 8.17 -10.16
N ALA A 332 -18.12 7.21 -9.26
CA ALA A 332 -17.15 6.13 -9.45
C ALA A 332 -17.52 5.11 -10.56
N PRO A 333 -18.75 4.59 -10.69
CA PRO A 333 -19.04 3.46 -11.57
C PRO A 333 -18.64 3.66 -13.04
N GLU A 334 -19.12 4.74 -13.66
CA GLU A 334 -18.85 5.03 -15.07
C GLU A 334 -17.35 5.23 -15.32
N LEU A 335 -16.70 6.01 -14.46
CA LEU A 335 -15.26 6.29 -14.57
C LEU A 335 -14.43 5.01 -14.37
N ILE A 336 -14.77 4.15 -13.42
CA ILE A 336 -14.03 2.88 -13.23
C ILE A 336 -14.17 1.98 -14.45
N LEU A 337 -15.38 1.84 -15.01
CA LEU A 337 -15.57 1.01 -16.20
C LEU A 337 -14.82 1.57 -17.41
N GLN A 338 -14.82 2.89 -17.58
CA GLN A 338 -14.06 3.57 -18.62
C GLN A 338 -12.55 3.32 -18.44
N GLU A 339 -12.00 3.52 -17.25
CA GLU A 339 -10.58 3.30 -16.96
C GLU A 339 -10.15 1.84 -17.13
N ILE A 340 -11.02 0.88 -16.78
CA ILE A 340 -10.78 -0.56 -17.03
C ILE A 340 -10.63 -0.83 -18.54
N GLN A 341 -11.45 -0.17 -19.38
CA GLN A 341 -11.35 -0.27 -20.83
C GLN A 341 -10.09 0.41 -21.38
N ASP A 342 -9.77 1.62 -20.89
CA ASP A 342 -8.61 2.41 -21.33
C ASP A 342 -7.28 1.71 -20.96
N HIS A 343 -7.26 1.04 -19.82
CA HIS A 343 -6.15 0.18 -19.40
C HIS A 343 -6.18 -1.21 -20.07
N LYS A 344 -7.06 -1.42 -21.05
CA LYS A 344 -7.20 -2.65 -21.84
C LYS A 344 -7.35 -3.90 -20.96
N ALA A 345 -8.05 -3.76 -19.84
CA ALA A 345 -8.34 -4.90 -19.00
C ALA A 345 -9.39 -5.79 -19.70
N PRO A 346 -9.23 -7.12 -19.64
CA PRO A 346 -10.07 -8.07 -20.37
C PRO A 346 -11.47 -8.21 -19.75
N ALA A 347 -12.41 -8.82 -20.49
CA ALA A 347 -13.78 -9.07 -20.02
C ALA A 347 -13.87 -9.83 -18.67
N ARG A 348 -12.88 -10.68 -18.36
CA ARG A 348 -12.77 -11.36 -17.05
C ARG A 348 -12.61 -10.41 -15.86
N ILE A 349 -12.07 -9.20 -16.11
CA ILE A 349 -11.96 -8.13 -15.12
C ILE A 349 -13.19 -7.20 -15.23
N PHE A 350 -13.52 -6.78 -16.46
CA PHE A 350 -14.59 -5.82 -16.69
C PHE A 350 -15.96 -6.32 -16.18
N ASN A 351 -16.37 -7.54 -16.55
CA ASN A 351 -17.72 -8.02 -16.27
C ASN A 351 -18.01 -8.15 -14.76
N PRO A 352 -17.13 -8.75 -13.94
CA PRO A 352 -17.39 -8.85 -12.50
C PRO A 352 -17.42 -7.49 -11.79
N VAL A 353 -16.62 -6.51 -12.25
CA VAL A 353 -16.64 -5.15 -11.70
C VAL A 353 -17.94 -4.43 -12.11
N ALA A 354 -18.36 -4.53 -13.37
CA ALA A 354 -19.64 -3.95 -13.81
C ALA A 354 -20.83 -4.49 -13.00
N GLN A 355 -20.84 -5.80 -12.71
CA GLN A 355 -21.87 -6.42 -11.88
C GLN A 355 -21.90 -5.92 -10.42
N LEU A 356 -20.82 -5.33 -9.90
CA LEU A 356 -20.86 -4.67 -8.59
C LEU A 356 -21.75 -3.43 -8.63
N PHE A 357 -21.71 -2.69 -9.72
CA PHE A 357 -22.39 -1.42 -9.85
C PHE A 357 -23.89 -1.58 -10.08
N ASP A 358 -24.36 -2.73 -10.54
CA ASP A 358 -25.79 -3.03 -10.70
C ASP A 358 -26.57 -2.90 -9.39
N THR A 359 -25.94 -3.21 -8.24
CA THR A 359 -26.61 -3.13 -6.93
C THR A 359 -26.43 -1.79 -6.23
N LEU A 360 -25.47 -0.96 -6.67
CA LEU A 360 -25.11 0.30 -6.01
C LEU A 360 -26.27 1.32 -5.95
N PRO A 361 -27.06 1.54 -7.03
CA PRO A 361 -28.18 2.49 -6.97
C PRO A 361 -29.26 2.11 -5.97
N GLY A 362 -29.53 0.81 -5.78
CA GLY A 362 -30.51 0.31 -4.82
C GLY A 362 -30.06 0.42 -3.35
N ARG A 363 -28.82 0.87 -3.12
CA ARG A 363 -28.21 1.02 -1.79
C ARG A 363 -28.07 2.48 -1.36
N LEU A 364 -28.27 3.42 -2.30
CA LEU A 364 -28.29 4.88 -2.07
C LEU A 364 -29.55 5.32 -1.33
#